data_AF-A0AAV4S9F8-F1
#
_entry.id   AF-A0AAV4S9F8-F1
#
_cell.length_a   1.000
_cell.length_b   1.000
_cell.length_c   1.000
_cell.angle_alpha   90.00
_cell.angle_beta   90.00
_cell.angle_gamma   90.00
#
_symmetry.space_group_name_H-M   'P 1'
#
loop_
_entity.id
_entity.type
_entity.pdbx_description
1 polymer ?
#
loop_
_entity_poly.entity_id
_entity_poly.type
_entity_poly.pdbx_seq_one_letter_code
_entity_poly.pdbx_strand_id
1 'polypeptide(L)'
;MTQINGFKIIFDFKSNPLRHLKHCTPENIYLIYHASQECIAGRYKEIHLVNQSVTFKAAWFIFKHFLTDKLKKRFIFHNTPETLLNYFPKVVLPKQYGGNLENYDMSSWLKKVMAPEKLALLGGRPRQTKV
;
A
#
# COMPACT_ATOMS: atom_id res chain seq x y z
N MET A 1 -1.09 -0.64 -19.57
CA MET A 1 -1.10 0.77 -19.10
C MET A 1 -0.50 0.95 -17.72
N THR A 2 -0.83 0.11 -16.74
CA THR A 2 -0.37 0.25 -15.35
C THR A 2 1.15 0.26 -15.15
N GLN A 3 1.93 -0.51 -15.91
CA GLN A 3 3.40 -0.51 -15.84
C GLN A 3 4.02 0.87 -16.17
N ILE A 4 3.39 1.64 -17.05
CA ILE A 4 3.83 2.98 -17.45
C ILE A 4 3.35 4.02 -16.43
N ASN A 5 2.05 3.98 -16.11
CA ASN A 5 1.37 4.98 -15.30
C ASN A 5 1.65 4.82 -13.78
N GLY A 6 1.97 3.61 -13.33
CA GLY A 6 2.17 3.30 -11.92
C GLY A 6 0.86 3.26 -11.12
N PHE A 7 1.00 3.35 -9.80
CA PHE A 7 -0.09 3.21 -8.83
C PHE A 7 -0.07 4.36 -7.82
N LYS A 8 -1.26 4.81 -7.40
CA LYS A 8 -1.46 5.61 -6.20
C LYS A 8 -2.06 4.71 -5.12
N ILE A 9 -1.58 4.81 -3.89
CA ILE A 9 -1.99 3.92 -2.79
C ILE A 9 -2.61 4.77 -1.69
N ILE A 10 -3.69 4.27 -1.08
CA ILE A 10 -4.28 4.85 0.13
C ILE A 10 -4.06 3.85 1.27
N PHE A 11 -3.35 4.29 2.31
CA PHE A 11 -3.24 3.57 3.57
C PHE A 11 -4.14 4.23 4.61
N ASP A 12 -5.12 3.46 5.09
CA ASP A 12 -6.01 3.88 6.16
C ASP A 12 -5.50 3.33 7.50
N PHE A 13 -5.09 4.24 8.39
CA PHE A 13 -4.57 3.91 9.71
C PHE A 13 -5.64 4.04 10.81
N LYS A 14 -6.93 4.01 10.46
CA LYS A 14 -8.08 3.96 11.38
C LYS A 14 -8.13 2.61 12.12
N SER A 15 -7.18 2.39 13.03
CA SER A 15 -7.19 1.28 13.97
C SER A 15 -6.41 1.64 15.24
N ASN A 16 -6.75 1.00 16.36
CA ASN A 16 -6.02 1.16 17.63
C ASN A 16 -4.76 0.26 17.61
N PRO A 17 -3.53 0.80 17.42
CA PRO A 17 -2.46 0.04 16.76
C PRO A 17 -1.29 -0.36 17.67
N LEU A 18 -1.40 -0.23 19.00
CA LEU A 18 -0.30 -0.66 19.89
C LEU A 18 0.10 -2.13 19.65
N ARG A 19 -0.89 -2.98 19.32
CA ARG A 19 -0.64 -4.39 18.95
C ARG A 19 0.07 -4.55 17.61
N HIS A 20 -0.02 -3.59 16.69
CA HIS A 20 0.67 -3.60 15.41
C HIS A 20 2.09 -3.07 15.52
N LEU A 21 2.35 -2.11 16.44
CA LEU A 21 3.69 -1.57 16.66
C LEU A 21 4.74 -2.62 17.00
N LYS A 22 4.37 -3.67 17.75
CA LYS A 22 5.30 -4.77 18.07
C LYS A 22 5.85 -5.48 16.83
N HIS A 23 5.14 -5.39 15.70
CA HIS A 23 5.58 -5.95 14.43
C HIS A 23 6.39 -4.96 13.58
N CYS A 24 6.44 -3.67 13.96
CA CYS A 24 7.26 -2.65 13.34
C CYS A 24 8.73 -2.73 13.82
N THR A 25 9.30 -3.94 13.82
CA THR A 25 10.72 -4.14 14.08
C THR A 25 11.54 -3.60 12.89
N PRO A 26 12.81 -3.19 13.09
CA PRO A 26 13.66 -2.74 12.00
C PRO A 26 13.78 -3.75 10.85
N GLU A 27 13.85 -5.05 11.18
CA GLU A 27 13.89 -6.14 10.21
C GLU A 27 12.64 -6.19 9.34
N ASN A 28 11.44 -6.20 9.95
CA ASN A 28 10.18 -6.22 9.20
C ASN A 28 10.01 -4.95 8.35
N ILE A 29 10.40 -3.79 8.88
CA ILE A 29 10.39 -2.52 8.15
C ILE A 29 11.30 -2.59 6.92
N TYR A 30 12.52 -3.11 7.08
CA TYR A 30 13.45 -3.28 5.98
C TYR A 30 12.90 -4.25 4.93
N LEU A 31 12.32 -5.37 5.36
CA LEU A 31 11.70 -6.34 4.43
C LEU A 31 10.56 -5.71 3.63
N ILE A 32 9.69 -4.92 4.27
CA ILE A 32 8.61 -4.19 3.57
C ILE A 32 9.20 -3.19 2.57
N TYR A 33 10.21 -2.43 2.97
CA TYR A 33 10.89 -1.48 2.10
C TYR A 33 11.49 -2.20 0.88
N HIS A 34 12.32 -3.22 1.11
CA HIS A 34 13.00 -3.99 0.07
C HIS A 34 12.00 -4.65 -0.88
N ALA A 35 10.98 -5.32 -0.34
CA ALA A 35 9.92 -5.92 -1.16
C ALA A 35 9.22 -4.87 -2.03
N SER A 36 8.91 -3.70 -1.47
CA SER A 36 8.23 -2.64 -2.21
C SER A 36 9.12 -2.01 -3.31
N GLN A 37 10.38 -1.72 -3.03
CA GLN A 37 11.22 -0.94 -3.96
C GLN A 37 12.01 -1.81 -4.94
N GLU A 38 12.48 -2.98 -4.49
CA GLU A 38 13.43 -3.79 -5.25
C GLU A 38 12.78 -5.05 -5.85
N CYS A 39 11.73 -5.59 -5.22
CA CYS A 39 11.12 -6.85 -5.68
C CYS A 39 9.88 -6.65 -6.56
N ILE A 40 9.11 -5.57 -6.35
CA ILE A 40 7.90 -5.30 -7.12
C ILE A 40 8.27 -4.46 -8.35
N ALA A 41 8.05 -5.02 -9.55
CA ALA A 41 8.20 -4.33 -10.82
C ALA A 41 7.05 -3.31 -11.07
N GLY A 42 6.83 -2.41 -10.11
CA GLY A 42 5.75 -1.42 -10.08
C GLY A 42 6.29 -0.03 -9.78
N ARG A 43 5.56 0.99 -10.21
CA ARG A 43 5.92 2.40 -9.98
C ARG A 43 4.95 3.03 -9.00
N TYR A 44 5.37 3.23 -7.76
CA TYR A 44 4.62 4.03 -6.79
C TYR A 44 4.63 5.48 -7.26
N LYS A 45 3.47 6.10 -7.46
CA LYS A 45 3.35 7.52 -7.82
C LYS A 45 3.16 8.37 -6.58
N GLU A 46 2.13 8.06 -5.81
CA GLU A 46 1.75 8.74 -4.58
C GLU A 46 1.29 7.70 -3.55
N ILE A 47 1.60 7.94 -2.27
CA ILE A 47 1.22 7.11 -1.13
C ILE A 47 0.49 8.04 -0.17
N HIS A 48 -0.82 7.90 -0.08
CA HIS A 48 -1.70 8.73 0.73
C HIS A 48 -1.98 8.03 2.05
N LEU A 49 -1.80 8.74 3.15
CA LEU A 49 -2.06 8.22 4.48
C LEU A 49 -3.24 8.99 5.04
N VAL A 50 -4.24 8.29 5.57
CA VAL A 50 -5.41 8.89 6.26
C VAL A 50 -5.56 8.31 7.65
N ASN A 51 -6.29 9.01 8.52
CA ASN A 51 -6.63 8.56 9.88
C ASN A 51 -5.39 8.17 10.71
N GLN A 52 -4.29 8.92 10.61
CA GLN A 52 -3.07 8.56 11.33
C GLN A 52 -3.23 8.83 12.84
N SER A 53 -2.89 7.83 13.66
CA SER A 53 -2.84 7.97 15.11
C SER A 53 -1.54 8.61 15.60
N VAL A 54 -1.50 9.05 16.87
CA VAL A 54 -0.25 9.49 17.52
C VAL A 54 0.81 8.39 17.46
N THR A 55 0.38 7.14 17.64
CA THR A 55 1.22 5.95 17.56
C THR A 55 1.84 5.75 16.18
N PHE A 56 1.12 6.05 15.10
CA PHE A 56 1.67 6.03 13.74
C PHE A 56 2.81 7.04 13.57
N LYS A 57 2.70 8.25 14.15
CA LYS A 57 3.76 9.26 14.04
C LYS A 57 5.09 8.72 14.58
N ALA A 58 5.07 8.01 15.70
CA ALA A 58 6.26 7.38 16.28
C ALA A 58 6.86 6.31 15.34
N ALA A 59 6.04 5.42 14.78
CA ALA A 59 6.50 4.43 13.80
C ALA A 59 7.09 5.09 12.55
N TRP A 60 6.46 6.16 12.05
CA TRP A 60 6.95 6.93 10.91
C TRP A 60 8.32 7.55 11.17
N PHE A 61 8.57 8.06 12.39
CA PHE A 61 9.88 8.57 12.76
C PHE A 61 10.97 7.52 12.63
N ILE A 62 10.70 6.24 12.89
CA ILE A 62 11.66 5.15 12.68
C ILE A 62 11.76 4.83 11.19
N PHE A 63 10.61 4.57 10.55
CA PHE A 63 10.50 4.11 9.16
C PHE A 63 11.12 5.07 8.14
N LYS A 64 10.96 6.39 8.33
CA LYS A 64 11.39 7.39 7.34
C LYS A 64 12.89 7.37 7.05
N HIS A 65 13.72 6.87 7.98
CA HIS A 65 15.17 6.78 7.80
C HIS A 65 15.58 5.76 6.74
N PHE A 66 14.74 4.75 6.50
CA PHE A 66 14.97 3.71 5.49
C PHE A 66 14.53 4.15 4.08
N LEU A 67 13.89 5.32 3.94
CA LEU A 67 13.35 5.80 2.68
C LEU A 67 14.35 6.71 1.95
N THR A 68 14.45 6.53 0.64
CA THR A 68 15.10 7.52 -0.23
C THR A 68 14.31 8.84 -0.25
N ASP A 69 14.96 9.97 -0.53
CA ASP A 69 14.27 11.25 -0.59
C ASP A 69 13.21 11.32 -1.69
N LYS A 70 13.44 10.60 -2.80
CA LYS A 70 12.45 10.42 -3.86
C LYS A 70 11.20 9.73 -3.34
N LEU A 71 11.34 8.70 -2.50
CA LEU A 71 10.23 7.97 -1.93
C LEU A 71 9.52 8.77 -0.83
N LYS A 72 10.26 9.44 0.06
CA LYS A 72 9.70 10.35 1.08
C LYS A 72 8.76 11.39 0.46
N LYS A 73 9.16 12.00 -0.68
CA LYS A 73 8.34 12.98 -1.42
C LYS A 73 7.03 12.42 -1.98
N ARG A 74 6.87 11.09 -2.05
CA ARG A 74 5.64 10.44 -2.51
C ARG A 74 4.65 10.19 -1.38
N PHE A 75 5.07 10.30 -0.11
CA PHE A 75 4.17 10.20 1.03
C PHE A 75 3.40 11.51 1.19
N ILE A 76 2.06 11.41 1.21
CA ILE A 76 1.14 12.54 1.37
C ILE A 76 0.29 12.25 2.60
N PHE A 77 0.44 13.07 3.63
CA PHE A 77 -0.27 12.94 4.88
C PHE A 77 -1.52 13.81 4.84
N HIS A 78 -2.69 13.18 5.04
CA HIS A 78 -3.99 13.84 5.02
C HIS A 78 -4.45 14.06 6.46
N ASN A 79 -4.85 15.30 6.78
CA ASN A 79 -5.39 15.65 8.10
C ASN A 79 -6.80 15.07 8.29
N THR A 80 -7.61 15.05 7.22
CA THR A 80 -8.92 14.42 7.20
C THR A 80 -9.05 13.57 5.92
N PRO A 81 -9.86 12.50 5.91
CA PRO A 81 -9.98 11.66 4.72
C PRO A 81 -10.49 12.38 3.47
N GLU A 82 -11.29 13.44 3.63
CA GLU A 82 -11.88 14.20 2.53
C GLU A 82 -10.83 14.90 1.66
N THR A 83 -9.64 15.18 2.19
CA THR A 83 -8.56 15.78 1.39
C THR A 83 -8.03 14.85 0.29
N LEU A 84 -8.42 13.56 0.31
CA LEU A 84 -8.19 12.64 -0.81
C LEU A 84 -8.90 13.10 -2.10
N LEU A 85 -10.00 13.84 -2.03
CA LEU A 85 -10.73 14.35 -3.20
C LEU A 85 -9.90 15.32 -4.06
N ASN A 86 -8.83 15.91 -3.51
CA ASN A 86 -7.89 16.73 -4.26
C ASN A 86 -6.99 15.90 -5.20
N TYR A 87 -6.92 14.58 -5.00
CA TYR A 87 -6.01 13.68 -5.70
C TYR A 87 -6.71 12.57 -6.47
N PHE A 88 -7.96 12.26 -6.11
CA PHE A 88 -8.75 11.18 -6.69
C PHE A 88 -10.17 11.69 -7.05
N PRO A 89 -10.72 11.28 -8.20
CA PRO A 89 -12.10 11.57 -8.54
C PRO A 89 -13.09 10.99 -7.51
N LYS A 90 -14.17 11.72 -7.24
CA LYS A 90 -15.20 11.32 -6.26
C LYS A 90 -15.80 9.94 -6.56
N VAL A 91 -15.96 9.60 -7.84
CA VAL A 91 -16.57 8.33 -8.28
C VAL A 91 -15.76 7.08 -7.93
N VAL A 92 -14.44 7.19 -7.79
CA VAL A 92 -13.57 6.04 -7.48
C VAL A 92 -13.27 5.91 -5.98
N LEU A 93 -13.57 6.93 -5.19
CA LEU A 93 -13.34 6.90 -3.74
C LEU A 93 -14.55 6.31 -3.01
N PRO A 94 -14.33 5.42 -2.02
CA PRO A 94 -15.36 5.00 -1.08
C PRO A 94 -16.08 6.15 -0.38
N LYS A 95 -17.37 5.94 -0.03
CA LYS A 95 -18.16 6.90 0.76
C LYS A 95 -17.49 7.33 2.06
N GLN A 96 -16.79 6.42 2.74
CA GLN A 96 -16.09 6.69 4.00
C GLN A 96 -14.91 7.69 3.87
N TYR A 97 -14.49 8.01 2.64
CA TYR A 97 -13.47 9.01 2.34
C TYR A 97 -14.06 10.23 1.61
N GLY A 98 -15.38 10.42 1.66
CA GLY A 98 -16.09 11.52 1.00
C GLY A 98 -16.43 11.28 -0.48
N GLY A 99 -16.20 10.06 -0.99
CA GLY A 99 -16.50 9.67 -2.37
C GLY A 99 -17.92 9.14 -2.60
N ASN A 100 -18.16 8.59 -3.80
CA ASN A 100 -19.44 8.02 -4.22
C ASN A 100 -19.40 6.50 -4.40
N LEU A 101 -18.23 5.85 -4.29
CA LEU A 101 -18.12 4.42 -4.48
C LEU A 101 -18.80 3.68 -3.33
N GLU A 102 -19.82 2.91 -3.69
CA GLU A 102 -20.52 1.96 -2.82
C GLU A 102 -19.93 0.56 -3.02
N ASN A 103 -20.00 -0.28 -1.99
CA ASN A 103 -19.68 -1.72 -2.07
C ASN A 103 -18.34 -2.03 -2.76
N TYR A 104 -17.23 -1.61 -2.16
CA TYR A 104 -15.87 -1.90 -2.64
C TYR A 104 -15.26 -3.17 -2.00
N ASP A 105 -16.08 -4.06 -1.43
CA ASP A 105 -15.59 -5.30 -0.84
C ASP A 105 -15.00 -6.22 -1.92
N MET A 106 -13.68 -6.33 -1.90
CA MET A 106 -12.92 -7.18 -2.82
C MET A 106 -12.76 -8.60 -2.30
N SER A 107 -13.31 -8.95 -1.13
CA SER A 107 -13.07 -10.25 -0.47
C SER A 107 -13.45 -11.44 -1.35
N SER A 108 -14.60 -11.37 -2.03
CA SER A 108 -15.06 -12.42 -2.95
C SER A 108 -14.09 -12.60 -4.13
N TRP A 109 -13.70 -11.49 -4.76
CA TRP A 109 -12.72 -11.52 -5.85
C TRP A 109 -11.36 -12.04 -5.38
N LEU A 110 -10.89 -11.60 -4.21
CA LEU A 110 -9.61 -11.99 -3.64
C LEU A 110 -9.56 -13.51 -3.38
N LYS A 111 -10.61 -14.07 -2.77
CA LYS A 111 -10.74 -15.53 -2.58
C LYS A 111 -10.66 -16.28 -3.90
N LYS A 112 -11.29 -15.76 -4.96
CA LYS A 112 -11.29 -16.38 -6.29
C LYS A 112 -9.91 -16.34 -6.96
N VAL A 113 -9.15 -15.24 -6.82
CA VAL A 113 -7.81 -15.13 -7.44
C VAL A 113 -6.72 -15.83 -6.64
N MET A 114 -6.90 -15.97 -5.32
CA MET A 114 -6.00 -16.74 -4.45
C MET A 114 -6.32 -18.24 -4.43
N ALA A 115 -7.26 -18.71 -5.26
CA ALA A 115 -7.53 -20.13 -5.39
C ALA A 115 -6.24 -20.87 -5.84
N PRO A 116 -5.89 -22.03 -5.25
CA PRO A 116 -4.63 -22.73 -5.52
C PRO A 116 -4.38 -22.99 -7.01
N GLU A 117 -5.43 -23.36 -7.74
CA GLU A 117 -5.43 -23.57 -9.19
C GLU A 117 -4.96 -22.33 -9.98
N LYS A 118 -5.28 -21.12 -9.52
CA LYS A 118 -4.88 -19.86 -10.16
C LYS A 118 -3.50 -19.41 -9.74
N LEU A 119 -3.13 -19.67 -8.48
CA LEU A 119 -1.77 -19.41 -8.00
C LEU A 119 -0.74 -20.27 -8.73
N ALA A 120 -1.07 -21.52 -9.04
CA ALA A 120 -0.22 -22.41 -9.84
C ALA A 120 0.05 -21.86 -11.26
N LEU A 121 -0.88 -21.08 -11.83
CA LEU A 121 -0.70 -20.41 -13.11
C LEU A 121 0.16 -19.13 -13.01
N LEU A 122 0.18 -18.49 -11.84
CA LEU A 122 0.97 -17.29 -11.55
C LEU A 122 2.41 -17.61 -11.13
N GLY A 123 2.65 -18.80 -10.58
CA GLY A 123 3.98 -19.36 -10.37
C GLY A 123 4.64 -19.61 -11.71
N GLY A 124 5.36 -18.62 -12.24
CA GLY A 124 6.14 -18.77 -13.47
C GLY A 124 6.99 -20.04 -13.39
N ARG A 125 7.08 -20.79 -14.51
CA ARG A 125 7.99 -21.96 -14.58
C ARG A 125 9.38 -21.51 -14.15
N PRO A 126 10.07 -22.23 -13.25
CA PRO A 126 11.46 -21.92 -12.95
C PRO A 126 12.21 -21.80 -14.27
N ARG A 127 12.96 -20.70 -14.45
CA ARG A 127 13.82 -20.55 -15.62
C ARG A 127 14.76 -21.76 -15.58
N GLN A 128 14.59 -22.69 -16.52
CA GLN A 128 15.55 -23.77 -16.67
C GLN A 128 16.85 -23.10 -17.13
N THR A 129 17.72 -22.77 -16.17
CA THR A 129 19.11 -22.49 -16.45
C THR A 129 19.67 -23.76 -17.04
N LYS A 130 19.89 -23.76 -18.36
CA LYS A 130 20.76 -24.75 -19.00
C LYS A 130 22.13 -24.55 -18.34
N VAL A 131 22.46 -25.49 -17.45
CA VAL A 131 23.84 -25.73 -17.02
C VAL A 131 24.58 -26.34 -18.20
#